data_AF-A0A7V9M761-F1
#
_entry.id   AF-A0A7V9M761-F1
#
_cell.length_a   1.000
_cell.length_b   1.000
_cell.length_c   1.000
_cell.angle_alpha   90.00
_cell.angle_beta   90.00
_cell.angle_gamma   90.00
#
_symmetry.space_group_name_H-M   'P 1'
#
loop_
_entity.id
_entity.type
_entity.pdbx_description
1 polymer ?
#
loop_
_entity_poly.entity_id
_entity_poly.type
_entity_poly.pdbx_seq_one_letter_code
_entity_poly.pdbx_strand_id
1 'polypeptide(L)'
;MTRSLGTPWTLGGLRLSNRLVLAPLAGIGNWFVRLQAKRHGAGLTVSEMVSSFGLRHGDERTTAQFLRIHPEEHPVAMQLFGHDPEVMRIAAAIVAEAGADAIDLNMGCPVRKVCKTGAGAALLDDPDRAVAIARA
;
A
#
# COMPACT_ATOMS: atom_id res chain seq x y z
N MET A 1 1.03 27.53 -12.43
CA MET A 1 2.44 27.19 -12.10
C MET A 1 2.55 25.69 -11.90
N THR A 2 3.29 25.00 -12.76
CA THR A 2 3.62 23.58 -12.60
C THR A 2 4.55 23.42 -11.40
N ARG A 3 4.16 22.61 -10.42
CA ARG A 3 5.00 22.33 -9.24
C ARG A 3 6.17 21.44 -9.68
N SER A 4 7.39 21.79 -9.28
CA SER A 4 8.58 20.98 -9.58
C SER A 4 8.50 19.62 -8.88
N LEU A 5 9.06 18.58 -9.51
CA LEU A 5 9.14 17.23 -8.94
C LEU A 5 9.92 17.22 -7.62
N GLY A 6 10.94 18.08 -7.49
CA GLY A 6 11.75 18.20 -6.27
C GLY A 6 11.07 18.96 -5.13
N THR A 7 9.89 19.55 -5.34
CA THR A 7 9.23 20.34 -4.31
C THR A 7 8.57 19.43 -3.27
N PRO A 8 8.92 19.54 -1.98
CA PRO A 8 8.32 18.68 -0.97
C PRO A 8 6.84 19.00 -0.73
N TRP A 9 6.06 18.01 -0.29
CA TRP A 9 4.61 18.13 -0.07
C TRP A 9 4.15 17.34 1.16
N THR A 10 2.86 17.40 1.48
CA THR A 10 2.28 16.71 2.64
C THR A 10 1.10 15.85 2.19
N LEU A 11 1.06 14.60 2.66
CA LEU A 11 0.00 13.62 2.39
C LEU A 11 -0.58 13.16 3.73
N GLY A 12 -1.80 13.56 4.08
CA GLY A 12 -2.45 13.12 5.32
C GLY A 12 -1.65 13.41 6.61
N GLY A 13 -0.79 14.44 6.62
CA GLY A 13 0.13 14.75 7.71
C GLY A 13 1.57 14.25 7.51
N LEU A 14 1.79 13.30 6.62
CA LEU A 14 3.12 12.79 6.27
C LEU A 14 3.87 13.78 5.37
N ARG A 15 5.02 14.27 5.83
CA ARG A 15 5.88 15.18 5.07
C ARG A 15 6.78 14.39 4.11
N LEU A 16 6.59 14.58 2.81
CA LEU A 16 7.39 13.94 1.76
C LEU A 16 8.41 14.92 1.17
N SER A 17 9.64 14.46 0.98
CA SER A 17 10.78 15.29 0.53
C SER A 17 10.66 15.78 -0.93
N ASN A 18 9.86 15.09 -1.74
CA ASN A 18 9.62 15.43 -3.14
C ASN A 18 8.34 14.73 -3.64
N ARG A 19 8.03 14.90 -4.93
CA ARG A 19 6.83 14.35 -5.61
C ARG A 19 7.12 13.05 -6.37
N LEU A 20 8.22 12.37 -6.07
CA LEU A 20 8.57 11.09 -6.67
C LEU A 20 8.10 9.97 -5.75
N VAL A 21 7.21 9.12 -6.25
CA VAL A 21 6.67 7.98 -5.52
C VAL A 21 6.99 6.71 -6.30
N LEU A 22 7.63 5.74 -5.66
CA LEU A 22 7.75 4.41 -6.25
C LEU A 22 6.39 3.73 -6.19
N ALA A 23 5.84 3.41 -7.36
CA ALA A 23 4.56 2.72 -7.48
C ALA A 23 4.60 1.30 -6.85
N PRO A 24 3.44 0.78 -6.40
CA PRO A 24 3.32 -0.61 -5.96
C PRO A 24 3.44 -1.55 -7.16
N LEU A 25 4.42 -2.45 -7.14
CA LEU A 25 4.73 -3.36 -8.25
C LEU A 25 4.76 -4.81 -7.77
N ALA A 26 3.66 -5.54 -7.90
CA ALA A 26 3.60 -6.95 -7.49
C ALA A 26 4.65 -7.81 -8.22
N GLY A 27 5.38 -8.62 -7.47
CA GLY A 27 6.53 -9.41 -7.90
C GLY A 27 7.86 -8.65 -7.95
N ILE A 28 7.87 -7.33 -7.70
CA ILE A 28 9.05 -6.46 -7.86
C ILE A 28 9.30 -5.60 -6.62
N GLY A 29 8.28 -4.89 -6.12
CA GLY A 29 8.33 -3.86 -5.06
C GLY A 29 8.57 -4.37 -3.63
N ASN A 30 9.39 -5.40 -3.48
CA ASN A 30 9.82 -5.90 -2.17
C ASN A 30 10.67 -4.86 -1.43
N TRP A 31 10.95 -5.11 -0.15
CA TRP A 31 11.70 -4.18 0.71
C TRP A 31 13.06 -3.78 0.15
N PHE A 32 13.74 -4.67 -0.58
CA PHE A 32 15.03 -4.36 -1.15
C PHE A 32 14.90 -3.34 -2.29
N VAL A 33 13.94 -3.53 -3.19
CA VAL A 33 13.70 -2.58 -4.30
C VAL A 33 13.27 -1.22 -3.78
N ARG A 34 12.39 -1.19 -2.77
CA ARG A 34 11.98 0.05 -2.12
C ARG A 34 13.15 0.75 -1.45
N LEU A 35 14.00 0.03 -0.73
CA LEU A 35 15.22 0.60 -0.14
C LEU A 35 16.14 1.22 -1.20
N GLN A 36 16.34 0.56 -2.35
CA GLN A 36 17.12 1.15 -3.43
C GLN A 36 16.45 2.42 -3.98
N ALA A 37 15.15 2.39 -4.24
CA ALA A 37 14.41 3.58 -4.69
C ALA A 37 14.53 4.74 -3.70
N LYS A 38 14.48 4.46 -2.40
CA LYS A 38 14.69 5.45 -1.35
C LYS A 38 16.10 6.05 -1.41
N ARG A 39 17.13 5.20 -1.53
CA ARG A 39 18.54 5.63 -1.67
C ARG A 39 18.77 6.49 -2.92
N HIS A 40 17.99 6.27 -3.97
CA HIS A 40 18.03 7.06 -5.20
C HIS A 40 17.06 8.24 -5.24
N GLY A 41 16.43 8.59 -4.11
CA GLY A 41 15.70 9.85 -3.96
C GLY A 41 14.18 9.75 -4.08
N ALA A 42 13.58 8.56 -4.03
CA ALA A 42 12.12 8.45 -3.90
C ALA A 42 11.64 9.14 -2.60
N GLY A 43 10.65 10.03 -2.73
CA GLY A 43 10.04 10.71 -1.59
C GLY A 43 9.16 9.80 -0.75
N LEU A 44 8.47 8.86 -1.40
CA LEU A 44 7.67 7.79 -0.80
C LEU A 44 7.89 6.49 -1.60
N THR A 45 7.91 5.36 -0.92
CA THR A 45 7.88 4.04 -1.57
C THR A 45 6.61 3.30 -1.18
N VAL A 46 6.06 2.51 -2.09
CA VAL A 46 4.87 1.69 -1.85
C VAL A 46 5.23 0.22 -2.01
N SER A 47 4.76 -0.62 -1.09
CA SER A 47 4.94 -2.07 -1.14
C SER A 47 4.24 -2.73 -2.32
N GLU A 48 4.53 -4.00 -2.51
CA GLU A 48 3.65 -4.88 -3.28
C GLU A 48 2.25 -4.95 -2.64
N MET A 49 1.27 -5.45 -3.40
CA MET A 49 -0.07 -5.73 -2.91
C MET A 49 -0.06 -6.81 -1.82
N VAL A 50 -0.52 -6.45 -0.63
CA VAL A 50 -0.68 -7.33 0.53
C VAL A 50 -2.14 -7.73 0.68
N SER A 51 -2.39 -9.04 0.77
CA SER A 51 -3.75 -9.56 0.91
C SER A 51 -4.28 -9.32 2.32
N SER A 52 -5.36 -8.54 2.43
CA SER A 52 -6.05 -8.32 3.72
C SER A 52 -6.52 -9.63 4.36
N PHE A 53 -7.08 -10.53 3.56
CA PHE A 53 -7.45 -11.88 4.02
C PHE A 53 -6.23 -12.71 4.40
N GLY A 54 -5.10 -12.58 3.69
CA GLY A 54 -3.87 -13.28 4.05
C GLY A 54 -3.36 -12.87 5.43
N LEU A 55 -3.39 -11.56 5.73
CA LEU A 55 -3.03 -11.03 7.05
C LEU A 55 -3.99 -11.47 8.14
N ARG A 56 -5.31 -11.38 7.89
CA ARG A 56 -6.32 -11.82 8.88
C ARG A 56 -6.18 -13.29 9.27
N HIS A 57 -5.82 -14.17 8.34
CA HIS A 57 -5.66 -15.59 8.63
C HIS A 57 -4.28 -15.95 9.22
N GLY A 58 -3.40 -14.96 9.41
CA GLY A 58 -2.08 -15.18 9.97
C GLY A 58 -1.16 -15.99 9.06
N ASP A 59 -1.24 -15.81 7.74
CA ASP A 59 -0.31 -16.44 6.81
C ASP A 59 1.12 -15.93 7.09
N GLU A 60 1.94 -16.77 7.73
CA GLU A 60 3.31 -16.47 8.11
C GLU A 60 4.15 -15.98 6.94
N ARG A 61 3.94 -16.52 5.73
CA ARG A 61 4.65 -16.04 4.53
C ARG A 61 4.23 -14.62 4.20
N THR A 62 2.94 -14.32 4.29
CA THR A 62 2.43 -12.98 4.01
C THR A 62 3.02 -11.96 4.99
N THR A 63 3.01 -12.28 6.28
CA THR A 63 3.58 -11.42 7.33
C THR A 63 5.10 -11.28 7.20
N ALA A 64 5.85 -12.38 7.04
CA ALA A 64 7.31 -12.37 7.02
C ALA A 64 7.90 -11.73 5.75
N GLN A 65 7.23 -11.87 4.60
CA GLN A 65 7.77 -11.38 3.33
C GLN A 65 7.25 -9.99 2.96
N PHE A 66 5.94 -9.74 3.09
CA PHE A 66 5.35 -8.51 2.57
C PHE A 66 5.32 -7.36 3.59
N LEU A 67 5.27 -7.64 4.89
CA LEU A 67 5.30 -6.61 5.93
C LEU A 67 6.70 -6.23 6.39
N ARG A 68 7.74 -6.79 5.78
CA ARG A 68 9.12 -6.40 6.12
C ARG A 68 9.37 -4.95 5.75
N ILE A 69 9.76 -4.16 6.75
CA ILE A 69 10.20 -2.77 6.61
C ILE A 69 11.66 -2.64 7.01
N HIS A 70 12.48 -2.04 6.14
CA HIS A 70 13.86 -1.69 6.49
C HIS A 70 13.91 -0.33 7.21
N PRO A 71 14.67 -0.16 8.31
CA PRO A 71 14.71 1.10 9.06
C PRO A 71 15.10 2.35 8.25
N GLU A 72 15.80 2.16 7.12
CA GLU A 72 16.20 3.25 6.22
C GLU A 72 15.24 3.53 5.06
N GLU A 73 14.15 2.75 4.89
CA GLU A 73 13.25 2.92 3.73
C GLU A 73 12.10 3.91 3.96
N HIS A 74 11.99 4.46 5.18
CA HIS A 74 10.94 5.42 5.54
C HIS A 74 11.03 6.75 4.74
N PRO A 75 9.89 7.37 4.37
CA PRO A 75 8.56 6.85 4.61
C PRO A 75 8.17 5.79 3.58
N VAL A 76 7.41 4.79 4.04
CA VAL A 76 6.88 3.68 3.25
C VAL A 76 5.38 3.54 3.44
N ALA A 77 4.67 3.36 2.34
CA ALA A 77 3.27 2.96 2.34
C ALA A 77 3.16 1.45 2.08
N MET A 78 2.28 0.78 2.81
CA MET A 78 1.94 -0.61 2.56
C MET A 78 0.60 -0.68 1.84
N GLN A 79 0.57 -1.32 0.66
CA GLN A 79 -0.65 -1.42 -0.15
C GLN A 79 -1.45 -2.67 0.22
N LEU A 80 -2.66 -2.48 0.75
CA LEU A 80 -3.62 -3.54 1.00
C LEU A 80 -4.56 -3.75 -0.19
N PHE A 81 -5.01 -4.99 -0.39
CA PHE A 81 -6.15 -5.28 -1.24
C PHE A 81 -7.13 -6.22 -0.55
N GLY A 82 -8.42 -6.03 -0.85
CA GLY A 82 -9.53 -6.79 -0.28
C GLY A 82 -10.87 -6.19 -0.70
N HIS A 83 -11.95 -6.86 -0.32
CA HIS A 83 -13.32 -6.44 -0.66
C HIS A 83 -14.25 -6.35 0.55
N ASP A 84 -13.81 -6.81 1.72
CA ASP A 84 -14.60 -6.84 2.94
C ASP A 84 -14.08 -5.74 3.90
N PRO A 85 -14.92 -4.76 4.30
CA PRO A 85 -14.50 -3.67 5.16
C PRO A 85 -13.91 -4.11 6.50
N GLU A 86 -14.48 -5.12 7.15
CA GLU A 86 -14.01 -5.57 8.47
C GLU A 86 -12.66 -6.28 8.37
N VAL A 87 -12.47 -7.11 7.32
CA VAL A 87 -11.18 -7.74 7.05
C VAL A 87 -10.12 -6.69 6.69
N MET A 88 -10.50 -5.65 5.93
CA MET A 88 -9.60 -4.54 5.58
C MET A 88 -9.18 -3.74 6.82
N ARG A 89 -10.10 -3.46 7.74
CA ARG A 89 -9.81 -2.79 9.03
C ARG A 89 -8.81 -3.58 9.87
N ILE A 90 -9.02 -4.88 10.02
CA ILE A 90 -8.10 -5.77 10.76
C ILE A 90 -6.72 -5.75 10.11
N ALA A 91 -6.66 -5.90 8.79
CA ALA A 91 -5.40 -5.88 8.05
C ALA A 91 -4.67 -4.54 8.15
N ALA A 92 -5.40 -3.41 8.16
CA ALA A 92 -4.85 -2.08 8.35
C ALA A 92 -4.20 -1.92 9.73
N ALA A 93 -4.82 -2.45 10.79
CA ALA A 93 -4.22 -2.46 12.12
C ALA A 93 -2.90 -3.25 12.15
N ILE A 94 -2.86 -4.45 11.55
CA ILE A 94 -1.65 -5.28 11.45
C ILE A 94 -0.54 -4.54 10.68
N VAL A 95 -0.88 -3.87 9.59
CA VAL A 95 0.07 -3.08 8.79
C VAL A 95 0.62 -1.89 9.58
N ALA A 96 -0.23 -1.21 10.34
CA ALA A 96 0.19 -0.10 11.20
C ALA A 96 1.15 -0.58 12.31
N GLU A 97 0.85 -1.72 12.93
CA GLU A 97 1.71 -2.36 13.94
C GLU A 97 3.07 -2.79 13.35
N ALA A 98 3.11 -3.15 12.07
CA ALA A 98 4.36 -3.46 11.36
C ALA A 98 5.24 -2.21 11.10
N GLY A 99 4.72 -1.00 11.33
CA GLY A 99 5.47 0.25 11.25
C GLY A 99 5.35 1.00 9.92
N ALA A 100 4.29 0.76 9.13
CA ALA A 100 4.05 1.53 7.91
C ALA A 100 3.70 2.99 8.22
N ASP A 101 4.22 3.95 7.44
CA ASP A 101 3.92 5.38 7.59
C ASP A 101 2.58 5.77 6.94
N ALA A 102 2.12 4.95 5.99
CA ALA A 102 0.85 5.11 5.31
C ALA A 102 0.28 3.75 4.88
N ILE A 103 -1.03 3.70 4.74
CA ILE A 103 -1.75 2.54 4.23
C ILE A 103 -2.39 2.95 2.90
N ASP A 104 -2.05 2.22 1.85
CA ASP A 104 -2.61 2.43 0.52
C ASP A 104 -3.65 1.34 0.22
N LEU A 105 -4.74 1.70 -0.44
CA LEU A 105 -5.85 0.77 -0.73
C LEU A 105 -5.91 0.51 -2.23
N ASN A 106 -5.64 -0.73 -2.64
CA ASN A 106 -5.68 -1.09 -4.05
C ASN A 106 -7.13 -1.18 -4.56
N MET A 107 -7.52 -0.18 -5.35
CA MET A 107 -8.78 -0.15 -6.09
C MET A 107 -8.55 -0.15 -7.62
N GLY A 108 -7.35 -0.53 -8.07
CA GLY A 108 -6.92 -0.33 -9.46
C GLY A 108 -6.42 -1.57 -10.18
N CYS A 109 -6.08 -2.66 -9.48
CA CYS A 109 -5.53 -3.85 -10.14
C CYS A 109 -6.59 -4.53 -11.04
N PRO A 110 -6.36 -4.67 -12.35
CA PRO A 110 -7.32 -5.28 -13.27
C PRO A 110 -7.14 -6.80 -13.40
N VAL A 111 -6.21 -7.39 -12.65
CA VAL A 111 -5.87 -8.81 -12.79
C VAL A 111 -7.11 -9.65 -12.42
N ARG A 112 -7.54 -10.51 -13.35
CA ARG A 112 -8.76 -11.31 -13.24
C ARG A 112 -8.92 -12.06 -11.90
N LYS A 113 -7.83 -12.59 -11.34
CA LYS A 113 -7.85 -13.30 -10.04
C LYS A 113 -8.19 -12.39 -8.86
N VAL A 114 -7.82 -11.11 -8.92
CA VAL A 114 -8.13 -10.09 -7.90
C VAL A 114 -9.55 -9.58 -8.12
N CYS A 115 -9.91 -9.20 -9.35
CA CYS A 115 -11.26 -8.70 -9.64
C CYS A 115 -12.36 -9.73 -9.34
N LYS A 116 -12.11 -11.02 -9.56
CA LYS A 116 -13.07 -12.09 -9.25
C LYS A 116 -13.47 -12.17 -7.78
N THR A 117 -12.65 -11.66 -6.86
CA THR A 117 -13.00 -11.63 -5.43
C THR A 117 -13.75 -10.35 -5.05
N GLY A 118 -13.98 -9.42 -5.99
CA GLY A 118 -14.54 -8.10 -5.70
C GLY A 118 -13.51 -7.08 -5.21
N ALA A 119 -12.22 -7.37 -5.31
CA ALA A 119 -11.12 -6.46 -4.95
C ALA A 119 -10.47 -5.81 -6.17
N GLY A 120 -9.55 -4.86 -5.95
CA GLY A 120 -8.85 -4.18 -7.04
C GLY A 120 -9.81 -3.36 -7.89
N ALA A 121 -9.66 -3.40 -9.21
CA ALA A 121 -10.48 -2.59 -10.12
C ALA A 121 -11.99 -2.91 -10.06
N ALA A 122 -12.39 -4.09 -9.54
CA ALA A 122 -13.81 -4.42 -9.36
C ALA A 122 -14.51 -3.49 -8.36
N LEU A 123 -13.76 -2.83 -7.47
CA LEU A 123 -14.32 -1.84 -6.54
C LEU A 123 -14.77 -0.56 -7.25
N LEU A 124 -14.32 -0.31 -8.49
CA LEU A 124 -14.76 0.85 -9.27
C LEU A 124 -16.22 0.69 -9.75
N ASP A 125 -16.71 -0.55 -9.87
CA ASP A 125 -18.10 -0.84 -10.23
C ASP A 125 -19.05 -0.72 -9.01
N ASP A 126 -18.51 -0.70 -7.78
CA ASP A 126 -19.24 -0.58 -6.52
C ASP A 126 -18.58 0.50 -5.61
N PRO A 127 -18.80 1.80 -5.92
CA PRO A 127 -18.20 2.90 -5.15
C PRO A 127 -18.61 2.92 -3.67
N ASP A 128 -19.83 2.44 -3.35
CA ASP A 128 -20.31 2.40 -1.97
C ASP A 128 -19.47 1.42 -1.14
N ARG A 129 -19.13 0.25 -1.69
CA ARG A 129 -18.20 -0.69 -1.05
C ARG A 129 -16.79 -0.12 -0.94
N ALA A 130 -16.30 0.55 -1.98
CA ALA A 130 -14.99 1.18 -1.96
C ALA A 130 -14.88 2.21 -0.81
N VAL A 131 -15.92 3.03 -0.63
CA VAL A 131 -16.01 4.00 0.47
C VAL A 131 -16.15 3.30 1.82
N ALA A 132 -16.95 2.23 1.92
CA ALA A 132 -17.08 1.46 3.16
C ALA A 132 -15.74 0.87 3.61
N ILE A 133 -14.95 0.33 2.68
CA ILE A 133 -13.59 -0.15 2.94
C ILE A 133 -12.68 0.98 3.43
N ALA A 134 -12.71 2.15 2.80
CA ALA A 134 -11.86 3.28 3.18
C ALA A 134 -12.23 3.92 4.52
N ARG A 135 -13.47 3.74 5.00
CA ARG A 135 -13.95 4.27 6.28
C ARG A 135 -13.72 3.35 7.48
N ALA A 136 -13.59 2.04 7.23
CA ALA A 136 -13.48 1.02 8.27
C ALA A 136 -12.16 1.13 9.02
#